data_AF-X6NJJ1-F1
#
_entry.id   AF-X6NJJ1-F1
#
_cell.length_a   1.000
_cell.length_b   1.000
_cell.length_c   1.000
_cell.angle_alpha   90.00
_cell.angle_beta   90.00
_cell.angle_gamma   90.00
#
_symmetry.space_group_name_H-M   'P 1'
#
loop_
_entity.id
_entity.type
_entity.pdbx_description
1 polymer ?
#
loop_
_entity_poly.entity_id
_entity_poly.type
_entity_poly.pdbx_seq_one_letter_code
_entity_poly.pdbx_strand_id
1 'polypeptide(L)'
;MTKLRQLQEQSIAPAVPHIGLYLQVLFIIDEGKEDTSTETGGVNYVKMMMLNDQIEKLMQYQQGRYEITEIPQIQKLLYQEFATQYKMSEKHIDQLADIVRHTEREK
;
A
#
# COMPACT_ATOMS: atom_id res chain seq x y z
N MET A 1 12.27 -9.14 -11.11
CA MET A 1 10.90 -8.60 -10.93
C MET A 1 10.19 -9.49 -9.92
N THR A 2 9.81 -8.96 -8.76
CA THR A 2 9.18 -9.73 -7.66
C THR A 2 7.82 -10.27 -8.12
N LYS A 3 7.48 -11.54 -7.83
CA LYS A 3 6.21 -12.20 -8.22
C LYS A 3 4.96 -11.34 -7.94
N LEU A 4 4.96 -10.60 -6.83
CA LEU A 4 3.89 -9.68 -6.46
C LEU A 4 3.64 -8.58 -7.51
N ARG A 5 4.72 -7.98 -8.06
CA ARG A 5 4.61 -6.92 -9.07
C ARG A 5 3.95 -7.44 -10.34
N GLN A 6 4.35 -8.63 -10.80
CA GLN A 6 3.77 -9.26 -11.98
C GLN A 6 2.27 -9.56 -11.80
N LEU A 7 1.88 -10.09 -10.64
CA LEU A 7 0.46 -10.36 -10.34
C LEU A 7 -0.37 -9.07 -10.26
N GLN A 8 0.21 -8.01 -9.70
CA GLN A 8 -0.47 -6.72 -9.60
C GLN A 8 -0.68 -6.09 -10.98
N GLU A 9 0.33 -6.09 -11.85
CA GLU A 9 0.23 -5.59 -13.23
C GLU A 9 -0.82 -6.35 -14.07
N GLN A 10 -1.14 -7.59 -13.70
CA GLN A 10 -2.19 -8.40 -14.34
C GLN A 10 -3.58 -8.19 -13.74
N SER A 11 -3.69 -7.45 -12.64
CA SER A 11 -4.96 -7.22 -11.95
C SER A 11 -5.82 -6.21 -12.73
N ILE A 12 -7.13 -6.46 -12.76
CA ILE A 12 -8.11 -5.60 -13.44
C ILE A 12 -8.86 -4.78 -12.37
N ALA A 13 -9.21 -3.54 -12.68
CA ALA A 13 -10.03 -2.70 -11.80
C ALA A 13 -11.46 -3.28 -11.62
N PRO A 14 -12.11 -3.10 -10.45
CA PRO A 14 -11.58 -2.46 -9.24
C PRO A 14 -10.64 -3.39 -8.45
N ALA A 15 -9.49 -2.87 -8.02
CA ALA A 15 -8.56 -3.63 -7.16
C ALA A 15 -7.88 -2.72 -6.13
N VAL A 16 -7.48 -3.30 -4.99
CA VAL A 16 -6.65 -2.60 -3.99
C VAL A 16 -5.19 -2.99 -4.24
N PRO A 17 -4.39 -2.15 -4.94
CA PRO A 17 -3.00 -2.48 -5.21
C PRO A 17 -2.15 -2.40 -3.95
N HIS A 18 -1.00 -3.09 -3.94
CA HIS A 18 0.02 -2.93 -2.92
C HIS A 18 0.74 -1.58 -3.09
N ILE A 19 0.23 -0.55 -2.42
CA ILE A 19 0.66 0.85 -2.54
C ILE A 19 2.18 1.01 -2.32
N GLY A 20 2.79 0.23 -1.41
CA GLY A 20 4.22 0.30 -1.14
C GLY A 20 5.12 0.07 -2.38
N LEU A 21 4.65 -0.70 -3.37
CA LEU A 21 5.41 -0.92 -4.61
C LEU A 21 5.45 0.34 -5.48
N TYR A 22 4.37 1.12 -5.50
CA TYR A 22 4.31 2.39 -6.21
C TYR A 22 5.06 3.48 -5.45
N LEU A 23 4.89 3.57 -4.12
CA LEU A 23 5.60 4.55 -3.30
C LEU A 23 7.12 4.41 -3.43
N GLN A 24 7.63 3.17 -3.45
CA GLN A 24 9.06 2.93 -3.65
C GLN A 24 9.53 3.43 -5.02
N VAL A 25 8.78 3.20 -6.09
CA VAL A 25 9.16 3.64 -7.44
C VAL A 25 9.07 5.15 -7.56
N LEU A 26 8.00 5.76 -7.03
CA LEU A 26 7.85 7.22 -6.97
C LEU A 26 9.02 7.86 -6.24
N PHE A 27 9.38 7.35 -5.06
CA PHE A 27 10.54 7.81 -4.29
C PHE A 27 11.85 7.69 -5.08
N ILE A 28 12.08 6.56 -5.76
CA ILE A 28 13.29 6.36 -6.58
C ILE A 28 13.36 7.35 -7.75
N ILE A 29 12.22 7.65 -8.40
CA ILE A 29 12.17 8.62 -9.48
C ILE A 29 12.45 10.02 -8.94
N ASP A 30 11.88 10.34 -7.77
CA ASP A 30 11.97 11.66 -7.17
C ASP A 30 13.39 11.99 -6.72
N GLU A 31 14.01 11.11 -5.95
CA GLU A 31 15.39 11.29 -5.45
C GLU A 31 16.45 11.02 -6.53
N GLY A 32 16.14 10.19 -7.52
CA GLY A 32 17.10 9.75 -8.53
C GLY A 32 17.32 10.73 -9.68
N LYS A 33 16.56 11.84 -9.75
CA LYS A 33 16.67 12.85 -10.81
C LYS A 33 16.49 14.26 -10.26
N GLU A 34 17.32 15.18 -10.75
CA GLU A 34 17.20 16.61 -10.48
C GLU A 34 15.86 17.18 -10.96
N ASP A 35 15.32 18.15 -10.23
CA ASP A 35 14.09 18.86 -10.59
C ASP A 35 14.25 19.78 -11.78
N THR A 36 15.49 20.16 -12.09
CA THR A 36 15.82 21.05 -13.21
C THR A 36 16.53 20.31 -14.33
N SER A 37 16.24 20.72 -15.56
CA SER A 37 16.95 20.24 -16.74
C SER A 37 18.35 20.83 -16.79
N THR A 38 19.35 19.98 -17.00
CA THR A 38 20.75 20.39 -17.17
C THR A 38 20.97 21.21 -18.44
N GLU A 39 20.09 21.09 -19.43
CA GLU A 39 20.21 21.78 -20.72
C GLU A 39 19.61 23.18 -20.70
N THR A 40 18.48 23.38 -20.02
CA THR A 40 17.71 24.62 -20.07
C THR A 40 17.62 25.36 -18.74
N GLY A 41 17.97 24.71 -17.63
CA GLY A 41 17.74 25.22 -16.27
C GLY A 41 16.26 25.31 -15.86
N GLY A 42 15.33 24.93 -16.75
CA GLY A 42 13.90 24.86 -16.48
C GLY A 42 13.49 23.55 -15.81
N VAL A 43 12.19 23.32 -15.63
CA VAL A 43 11.66 22.08 -15.01
C VAL A 43 12.08 20.83 -15.80
N ASN A 44 12.50 19.79 -15.10
CA ASN A 44 12.80 18.49 -15.68
C ASN A 44 11.51 17.75 -16.07
N TYR A 45 11.07 17.96 -17.31
CA TYR A 45 9.84 17.34 -17.83
C TYR A 45 9.91 15.81 -17.86
N VAL A 46 11.10 15.23 -18.08
CA VAL A 46 11.28 13.77 -18.08
C VAL A 46 10.97 13.20 -16.69
N LYS A 47 11.47 13.83 -15.62
CA LYS A 47 11.13 13.45 -14.24
C LYS A 47 9.63 13.50 -14.00
N MET A 48 8.99 14.60 -14.41
CA MET A 48 7.54 14.79 -14.24
C MET A 48 6.71 13.74 -15.01
N MET A 49 7.09 13.42 -16.25
CA MET A 49 6.42 12.36 -17.03
C MET A 49 6.52 10.99 -16.36
N MET A 50 7.70 10.66 -15.81
CA MET A 50 7.90 9.38 -15.12
C MET A 50 7.04 9.27 -13.87
N LEU A 51 6.94 10.34 -13.07
CA LEU A 51 6.04 10.38 -11.91
C LEU A 51 4.58 10.24 -12.35
N ASN A 52 4.18 10.98 -13.38
CA ASN A 52 2.81 10.93 -13.91
C ASN A 52 2.42 9.52 -14.38
N ASP A 53 3.28 8.83 -15.13
CA ASP A 53 3.03 7.45 -15.58
C ASP A 53 2.74 6.49 -14.42
N GLN A 54 3.45 6.63 -13.29
CA GLN A 54 3.21 5.79 -12.12
C GLN A 54 1.91 6.14 -11.40
N ILE A 55 1.57 7.43 -11.32
CA ILE A 55 0.31 7.91 -10.72
C ILE A 55 -0.88 7.46 -11.57
N GLU A 56 -0.82 7.60 -12.89
CA GLU A 56 -1.87 7.15 -13.81
C GLU A 56 -2.12 5.65 -13.68
N LYS A 57 -1.07 4.83 -13.61
CA LYS A 57 -1.18 3.39 -13.36
C LYS A 57 -1.87 3.08 -12.03
N LEU A 58 -1.57 3.84 -10.97
CA LEU A 58 -2.25 3.68 -9.69
C LEU A 58 -3.73 4.06 -9.78
N MET A 59 -4.06 5.13 -10.50
CA MET A 59 -5.43 5.60 -10.69
C MET A 59 -6.29 4.60 -11.49
N GLN A 60 -5.69 3.82 -12.41
CA GLN A 60 -6.43 2.81 -13.18
C GLN A 60 -7.16 1.80 -12.29
N TYR A 61 -6.59 1.39 -11.15
CA TYR A 61 -7.25 0.46 -10.23
C TYR A 61 -8.50 1.03 -9.55
N GLN A 62 -8.65 2.36 -9.55
CA GLN A 62 -9.79 3.07 -8.99
C GLN A 62 -10.92 3.28 -10.01
N GLN A 63 -10.71 2.92 -11.29
CA GLN A 63 -11.67 3.13 -12.39
C GLN A 63 -12.79 2.08 -12.41
N GLY A 64 -13.36 1.76 -11.25
CA GLY A 64 -14.44 0.79 -11.09
C GLY A 64 -15.05 0.86 -9.70
N ARG A 65 -16.25 0.29 -9.55
CA ARG A 65 -16.91 0.16 -8.24
C ARG A 65 -16.84 -1.29 -7.80
N TYR A 66 -16.54 -1.51 -6.53
CA TYR A 66 -16.67 -2.83 -5.94
C TYR A 66 -18.14 -3.24 -5.91
N GLU A 67 -18.46 -4.41 -6.47
CA GLU A 67 -19.78 -5.03 -6.40
C GLU A 67 -19.95 -5.76 -5.06
N ILE A 68 -19.88 -5.00 -3.95
CA ILE A 68 -19.99 -5.51 -2.58
C ILE A 68 -21.18 -4.85 -1.90
N THR A 69 -21.99 -5.64 -1.20
CA THR A 69 -23.07 -5.11 -0.37
C THR A 69 -22.49 -4.53 0.92
N GLU A 70 -22.72 -3.24 1.15
CA GLU A 70 -22.29 -2.57 2.38
C GLU A 70 -23.21 -2.96 3.54
N ILE A 71 -22.62 -3.47 4.62
CA ILE A 71 -23.32 -3.82 5.85
C ILE A 71 -22.78 -2.93 6.99
N PRO A 72 -23.51 -1.86 7.37
CA PRO A 72 -23.00 -0.86 8.32
C PRO A 72 -22.59 -1.43 9.68
N GLN A 73 -23.28 -2.47 10.15
CA GLN A 73 -22.97 -3.13 11.42
C GLN A 73 -21.60 -3.82 11.37
N ILE A 74 -21.29 -4.49 10.26
CA ILE A 74 -20.00 -5.16 10.07
C ILE A 74 -18.90 -4.10 9.92
N GLN A 75 -19.13 -3.05 9.12
CA GLN A 75 -18.16 -1.95 8.99
C GLN A 75 -17.84 -1.32 10.34
N LYS A 76 -18.86 -1.02 11.15
CA LYS A 76 -18.68 -0.46 12.49
C LYS A 76 -17.86 -1.38 13.39
N LEU A 77 -18.17 -2.68 13.41
CA LEU A 77 -17.42 -3.68 14.18
C LEU A 77 -15.94 -3.68 13.75
N LEU A 78 -15.68 -3.76 12.45
CA LEU A 78 -14.31 -3.76 11.90
C LEU A 78 -13.55 -2.48 12.29
N TYR A 79 -14.17 -1.29 12.18
CA TYR A 79 -13.53 -0.04 12.58
C TYR A 79 -13.18 0.00 14.07
N GLN A 80 -14.05 -0.52 14.94
CA GLN A 80 -13.80 -0.59 16.38
C GLN A 80 -12.66 -1.56 16.70
N GLU A 81 -12.63 -2.72 16.05
CA GLU A 81 -11.56 -3.71 16.18
C GLU A 81 -10.22 -3.14 15.71
N PHE A 82 -10.17 -2.53 14.52
CA PHE A 82 -8.95 -1.92 14.00
C PHE A 82 -8.44 -0.78 14.88
N ALA A 83 -9.32 0.06 15.43
CA ALA A 83 -8.91 1.12 16.35
C ALA A 83 -8.33 0.57 17.66
N THR A 84 -8.79 -0.60 18.11
CA THR A 84 -8.26 -1.28 19.29
C THR A 84 -6.89 -1.89 18.98
N GLN A 85 -6.77 -2.61 17.86
CA GLN A 85 -5.52 -3.21 17.41
C GLN A 85 -4.43 -2.18 17.13
N TYR A 86 -4.77 -1.03 16.55
CA TYR A 86 -3.83 0.05 16.26
C TYR A 86 -3.15 0.61 17.53
N LYS A 87 -3.79 0.47 18.69
CA LYS A 87 -3.23 0.90 19.99
C LYS A 87 -2.34 -0.16 20.63
N MET A 88 -2.32 -1.39 20.12
CA MET A 88 -1.48 -2.45 20.64
C MET A 88 -0.04 -2.24 20.19
N SER A 89 0.90 -2.27 21.12
CA SER A 89 2.33 -2.27 20.77
C SER A 89 2.81 -3.67 20.46
N GLU A 90 3.87 -3.76 19.66
CA GLU A 90 4.57 -5.02 19.33
C GLU A 90 4.87 -5.85 20.59
N LYS A 91 5.36 -5.21 21.66
CA LYS A 91 5.61 -5.88 22.95
C LYS A 91 4.39 -6.59 23.52
N HIS A 92 3.20 -6.00 23.41
CA HIS A 92 1.97 -6.65 23.89
C HIS A 92 1.61 -7.87 23.03
N ILE A 93 1.87 -7.80 21.72
CA ILE A 93 1.64 -8.90 20.78
C ILE A 93 2.61 -10.06 21.08
N ASP A 94 3.88 -9.76 21.32
CA ASP A 94 4.89 -10.77 21.66
C ASP A 94 4.56 -11.47 22.99
N GLN A 95 4.17 -10.71 24.01
CA GLN A 95 3.72 -11.26 25.29
C GLN A 95 2.54 -12.20 25.13
N LEU A 96 1.55 -11.83 24.32
CA LEU A 96 0.41 -12.70 24.01
C LEU A 96 0.86 -13.98 23.30
N ALA A 97 1.77 -13.89 22.34
CA ALA A 97 2.30 -15.04 21.63
C ALA A 97 3.03 -16.02 22.57
N ASP A 98 3.83 -15.50 23.50
CA ASP A 98 4.53 -16.30 24.51
C ASP A 98 3.54 -17.00 25.44
N ILE A 99 2.52 -16.30 25.95
CA ILE A 99 1.49 -16.88 26.82
C ILE A 99 0.78 -18.05 26.12
N VAL A 100 0.36 -17.87 24.87
CA VAL A 100 -0.33 -18.91 24.09
C VAL A 100 0.60 -20.13 23.92
N ARG A 101 1.86 -19.88 23.53
CA ARG A 101 2.86 -20.95 23.35
C ARG A 101 3.12 -21.76 24.62
N HIS A 102 3.14 -21.11 25.79
CA HIS A 102 3.31 -21.80 27.07
C HIS A 102 2.07 -22.61 27.46
N THR A 103 0.88 -22.03 27.27
CA THR A 103 -0.40 -22.69 27.57
C THR A 103 -0.64 -23.94 26.72
N GLU A 104 -0.23 -23.92 25.45
CA GLU A 104 -0.35 -25.09 24.55
C GLU A 104 0.62 -26.22 24.88
N ARG A 105 1.74 -25.94 25.55
CA ARG A 105 2.74 -26.94 25.95
C ARG A 105 2.39 -27.67 27.25
N GLU A 106 1.52 -27.07 28.08
CA GLU A 106 1.07 -27.65 29.35
C GLU A 106 -0.18 -28.53 29.20
N LYS A 107 -0.78 -28.58 28.00
CA LYS A 107 -1.86 -29.49 27.62
C LYS A 107 -1.33 -30.75 26.96
#